data_AF-A0A441TNQ1-F1
#
_entry.id   AF-A0A441TNQ1-F1
#
_cell.length_a   1.000
_cell.length_b   1.000
_cell.length_c   1.000
_cell.angle_alpha   90.00
_cell.angle_beta   90.00
_cell.angle_gamma   90.00
#
_symmetry.space_group_name_H-M   'P 1'
#
loop_
_entity.id
_entity.type
_entity.pdbx_description
1 polymer ?
#
loop_
_entity_poly.entity_id
_entity_poly.type
_entity_poly.pdbx_seq_one_letter_code
_entity_poly.pdbx_strand_id
1 'polypeptide(L)' 'MPFLGIVDPDQLSIITRALDEHCQTIGIPPDSVERENLASRVLVLFGQGVTTLEDLKKALASDSA' A
#
# COMPACT_ATOMS: atom_id res chain seq x y z
N MET A 1 -3.47 -18.00 0.81
CA MET A 1 -2.10 -18.55 0.83
C MET A 1 -1.29 -17.75 1.82
N PRO A 2 -0.41 -18.35 2.64
CA PRO A 2 0.35 -17.58 3.62
C PRO A 2 1.41 -16.76 2.88
N PHE A 3 1.42 -15.44 3.06
CA PHE A 3 2.50 -14.56 2.62
C PHE A 3 3.74 -14.83 3.47
N LEU A 4 4.43 -15.94 3.20
CA LEU A 4 5.80 -16.20 3.66
C LEU A 4 6.78 -15.74 2.58
N GLY A 5 6.64 -14.50 2.13
CA GLY A 5 7.62 -13.83 1.30
C GLY A 5 8.33 -12.81 2.18
N ILE A 6 9.61 -13.01 2.44
CA ILE A 6 10.47 -11.93 2.95
C ILE A 6 10.35 -10.81 1.92
N VAL A 7 9.72 -9.71 2.31
CA VAL A 7 9.66 -8.52 1.45
C VAL A 7 11.08 -7.99 1.38
N ASP A 8 11.69 -8.03 0.19
CA ASP A 8 13.00 -7.43 -0.02
C ASP A 8 12.96 -5.93 0.32
N PRO A 9 14.06 -5.33 0.80
CA PRO A 9 14.09 -3.92 1.21
C PRO A 9 13.57 -2.96 0.14
N ASP A 10 13.84 -3.27 -1.13
CA ASP A 10 13.36 -2.50 -2.27
C ASP A 10 11.84 -2.58 -2.43
N GLN A 11 11.26 -3.76 -2.21
CA GLN A 11 9.82 -3.96 -2.24
C GLN A 11 9.14 -3.26 -1.06
N LEU A 12 9.75 -3.30 0.12
CA LEU A 12 9.26 -2.58 1.30
C LEU A 12 9.28 -1.08 1.03
N SER A 13 10.32 -0.56 0.39
CA SER A 13 10.40 0.85 0.00
C SER A 13 9.26 1.26 -0.93
N ILE A 14 8.93 0.43 -1.92
CA ILE A 14 7.80 0.66 -2.83
C ILE A 14 6.47 0.69 -2.06
N ILE A 15 6.24 -0.30 -1.19
CA ILE A 15 5.02 -0.41 -0.37
C ILE A 15 4.86 0.81 0.55
N THR A 16 5.91 1.17 1.29
CA THR A 16 5.88 2.31 2.21
C THR A 16 5.67 3.62 1.46
N ARG A 17 6.33 3.79 0.30
CA ARG A 17 6.16 5.00 -0.52
C ARG A 17 4.78 5.13 -1.13
N ALA A 18 4.19 4.03 -1.62
CA ALA A 18 2.83 4.02 -2.14
C ALA A 18 1.82 4.43 -1.07
N LEU A 19 1.97 3.88 0.15
CA LEU A 19 1.13 4.19 1.29
C LEU A 19 1.28 5.66 1.72
N ASP A 20 2.51 6.13 1.89
CA ASP A 20 2.78 7.49 2.39
C ASP A 20 2.29 8.56 1.41
N GLU A 21 2.58 8.42 0.11
CA GLU A 21 2.10 9.34 -0.92
C GLU A 21 0.56 9.35 -1.00
N HIS A 22 -0.08 8.17 -0.86
CA HIS A 22 -1.53 8.09 -0.88
C HIS A 22 -2.15 8.74 0.36
N CYS A 23 -1.64 8.45 1.56
CA CYS A 23 -2.09 9.08 2.80
C CYS A 23 -1.91 10.60 2.78
N GLN A 24 -0.79 11.12 2.27
CA GLN A 24 -0.58 12.56 2.10
C GLN A 24 -1.61 13.18 1.14
N THR A 25 -1.94 12.49 0.04
CA THR A 25 -2.89 12.99 -0.97
C THR A 25 -4.30 13.16 -0.39
N ILE A 26 -4.72 12.26 0.49
CA ILE A 26 -6.07 12.27 1.08
C ILE A 26 -6.10 12.87 2.49
N GLY A 27 -4.95 13.36 3.00
CA GLY A 27 -4.84 14.01 4.30
C GLY A 27 -4.99 13.08 5.51
N ILE A 28 -4.67 11.79 5.36
CA ILE A 28 -4.75 10.82 6.46
C ILE A 28 -3.57 11.02 7.43
N PRO A 29 -3.85 11.11 8.75
CA PRO A 29 -2.80 11.18 9.78
C PRO A 29 -1.96 9.89 9.83
N PRO A 30 -0.67 9.99 10.19
CA PRO A 30 0.23 8.85 10.26
C PRO A 30 -0.16 7.80 11.31
N ASP A 31 -0.90 8.18 12.35
CA ASP A 31 -1.29 7.29 13.45
C ASP A 31 -2.79 6.96 13.44
N SER A 32 -3.44 7.09 12.28
CA SER A 32 -4.87 6.80 12.16
C SER A 32 -5.14 5.34 11.79
N VAL A 33 -6.28 4.84 12.27
CA VAL A 33 -6.79 3.51 11.90
C VAL A 33 -7.01 3.41 10.38
N GLU A 34 -7.31 4.51 9.70
CA GLU A 34 -7.42 4.50 8.24
C GLU A 34 -6.08 4.19 7.55
N ARG A 35 -4.94 4.65 8.09
CA ARG A 35 -3.62 4.29 7.57
C ARG A 35 -3.34 2.80 7.71
N GLU A 36 -3.68 2.19 8.85
CA GLU A 36 -3.49 0.75 9.06
C GLU A 36 -4.34 -0.08 8.09
N ASN A 37 -5.58 0.36 7.83
CA ASN A 37 -6.46 -0.25 6.84
C ASN A 37 -5.88 -0.15 5.42
N LEU A 38 -5.34 1.02 5.06
CA LEU A 38 -4.66 1.21 3.78
C LEU A 38 -3.39 0.36 3.66
N ALA A 39 -2.58 0.27 4.71
CA ALA A 39 -1.38 -0.57 4.73
C ALA A 39 -1.72 -2.04 4.49
N SER A 40 -2.76 -2.54 5.17
CA SER A 40 -3.27 -3.91 4.97
C SER A 40 -3.71 -4.14 3.53
N ARG A 41 -4.38 -3.16 2.91
CA ARG A 41 -4.79 -3.23 1.50
C ARG A 41 -3.62 -3.20 0.53
N VAL A 42 -2.61 -2.36 0.77
CA VAL A 42 -1.39 -2.34 -0.05
C VAL A 42 -0.72 -3.70 -0.04
N LEU A 43 -0.61 -4.35 1.12
CA LEU A 43 -0.03 -5.69 1.24
C LEU A 43 -0.85 -6.75 0.49
N VAL A 44 -2.18 -6.68 0.54
CA VAL A 44 -3.07 -7.58 -0.21
C VAL A 44 -2.88 -7.39 -1.72
N LEU A 45 -2.88 -6.15 -2.20
CA LEU A 45 -2.67 -5.82 -3.62
C LEU A 45 -1.29 -6.29 -4.10
N PHE A 46 -0.25 -6.02 -3.32
CA PHE A 46 1.10 -6.49 -3.60
C PHE A 46 1.14 -8.01 -3.73
N GLY A 47 0.47 -8.68 -2.80
CA GLY A 47 0.31 -10.13 -2.81
C GLY A 47 -0.48 -10.71 -3.99
N GLN A 48 -1.31 -9.89 -4.64
CA GLN A 48 -2.04 -10.24 -5.86
C GLN A 48 -1.23 -10.00 -7.14
N GLY A 49 0.00 -9.51 -7.02
CA GLY A 49 0.91 -9.23 -8.15
C GLY A 49 1.02 -7.75 -8.51
N VAL A 50 0.36 -6.86 -7.76
CA VAL A 50 0.45 -5.40 -7.94
C VAL A 50 1.72 -4.88 -7.28
N THR A 51 2.86 -5.01 -7.96
CA THR A 51 4.19 -4.79 -7.36
C THR A 51 4.84 -3.46 -7.69
N THR A 52 4.22 -2.65 -8.55
CA THR A 52 4.74 -1.33 -8.95
C THR A 52 4.11 -0.22 -8.12
N LEU A 53 4.86 0.87 -7.89
CA LEU A 53 4.36 2.05 -7.18
C LEU A 53 3.12 2.65 -7.85
N GLU A 54 3.13 2.76 -9.17
CA GLU A 54 2.03 3.38 -9.93
C GLU A 54 0.76 2.52 -9.91
N ASP A 55 0.87 1.20 -10.10
CA ASP A 55 -0.29 0.32 -10.04
C ASP A 55 -0.88 0.25 -8.63
N LEU A 56 -0.04 0.22 -7.59
CA LEU A 56 -0.52 0.28 -6.20
C LEU A 56 -1.30 1.58 -5.95
N LYS A 57 -0.76 2.73 -6.35
CA LYS A 57 -1.44 4.02 -6.21
C LYS A 57 -2.78 4.06 -6.96
N LYS A 58 -2.80 3.53 -8.18
CA LYS A 58 -4.02 3.50 -9.01
C LYS A 58 -5.07 2.58 -8.38
N ALA A 59 -4.68 1.41 -7.90
CA ALA A 59 -5.57 0.46 -7.23
C ALA A 59 -6.14 1.04 -5.92
N LEU A 60 -5.32 1.76 -5.13
CA LEU A 60 -5.79 2.44 -3.92
C LEU A 60 -6.81 3.55 -4.22
N ALA A 61 -6.55 4.35 -5.26
CA ALA A 61 -7.46 5.42 -5.69
C ALA A 61 -8.76 4.89 -6.30
N SER A 62 -8.75 3.69 -6.89
CA SER A 62 -9.92 3.11 -7.57
C SER A 62 -10.94 2.48 -6.62
N ASP A 63 -10.55 2.18 -5.38
CA ASP A 63 -11.41 1.55 -4.36
C ASP A 63 -11.91 2.57 -3.31
N SER A 64 -11.51 3.84 -3.44
CA SER A 64 -12.09 4.98 -2.72
C SER A 64 -13.28 5.63 -3.45
N ALA A 65 -13.84 4.95 -4.47
CA ALA A 65 -14.97 5.41 -5.30
C ALA A 65 -16.27 4.66 -5.00
#